data_AF-A0A174PXT5-F1
#
_entry.id   AF-A0A174PXT5-F1
#
_cell.length_a   1.000
_cell.length_b   1.000
_cell.length_c   1.000
_cell.angle_alpha   90.00
_cell.angle_beta   90.00
_cell.angle_gamma   90.00
#
_symmetry.space_group_name_H-M   'P 1'
#
loop_
_entity.id
_entity.type
_entity.pdbx_description
1 polymer ?
#
loop_
_entity_poly.entity_id
_entity_poly.type
_entity_poly.pdbx_seq_one_letter_code
_entity_poly.pdbx_strand_id
1 'polypeptide(L)'
;MDCKEAEKLIQPYVQGNMPEKEMEPFISHIRKCHTCHEELETYFIVNRAMAYFEDDAPDSYNLTGLLERDLEKKEEEARYRRYKDTFFRVLMLILVLFLVLLALHYFEVIELPWLKGLL
;
A
#
# COMPACT_ATOMS: atom_id res chain seq x y z
N MET A 1 -3.89 -5.61 -12.90
CA MET A 1 -3.58 -4.72 -14.03
C MET A 1 -3.06 -5.54 -15.20
N ASP A 2 -3.18 -4.99 -16.41
CA ASP A 2 -2.57 -5.55 -17.63
C ASP A 2 -1.15 -4.97 -17.86
N CYS A 3 -0.44 -5.48 -18.90
CA CYS A 3 0.92 -5.04 -19.21
C CYS A 3 0.98 -3.56 -19.59
N LYS A 4 -0.01 -3.06 -20.32
CA LYS A 4 -0.04 -1.66 -20.80
C LYS A 4 -0.23 -0.67 -19.66
N GLU A 5 -1.01 -1.05 -18.66
CA GLU A 5 -1.14 -0.31 -17.41
C GLU A 5 0.17 -0.36 -16.60
N ALA A 6 0.79 -1.54 -16.50
CA ALA A 6 2.05 -1.72 -15.79
C ALA A 6 3.18 -0.87 -16.40
N GLU A 7 3.35 -0.91 -17.72
CA GLU A 7 4.36 -0.14 -18.47
C GLU A 7 4.29 1.37 -18.16
N LYS A 8 3.08 1.94 -18.14
CA LYS A 8 2.87 3.36 -17.81
C LYS A 8 3.28 3.71 -16.38
N LEU A 9 3.28 2.73 -15.49
CA LEU A 9 3.58 2.91 -14.08
C LEU A 9 5.06 2.66 -13.75
N ILE A 10 5.86 2.11 -14.67
CA ILE A 10 7.30 1.87 -14.49
C ILE A 10 8.03 3.18 -14.17
N GLN A 11 7.85 4.23 -14.96
CA GLN A 11 8.51 5.52 -14.72
C GLN A 11 8.11 6.15 -13.37
N PRO A 12 6.81 6.28 -13.04
CA PRO A 12 6.38 6.71 -11.71
C PRO A 12 6.95 5.86 -10.56
N TYR A 13 7.06 4.54 -10.73
CA TYR A 13 7.65 3.65 -9.73
C TYR A 13 9.11 4.02 -9.45
N VAL A 14 9.90 4.06 -10.51
CA VAL A 14 11.36 4.29 -10.45
C VAL A 14 11.68 5.69 -9.91
N GLN A 15 10.83 6.68 -10.19
CA GLN A 15 10.96 8.05 -9.68
C GLN A 15 10.39 8.22 -8.26
N GLY A 16 9.78 7.20 -7.67
CA GLY A 16 9.16 7.27 -6.34
C GLY A 16 7.82 8.02 -6.29
N ASN A 17 7.21 8.31 -7.44
CA ASN A 17 5.98 9.09 -7.59
C ASN A 17 4.74 8.24 -7.93
N MET A 18 4.82 6.91 -7.78
CA MET A 18 3.70 6.01 -8.06
C MET A 18 2.54 6.22 -7.08
N PRO A 19 1.28 6.31 -7.56
CA PRO A 19 0.11 6.37 -6.68
C PRO A 19 0.00 5.12 -5.80
N GLU A 20 -0.23 5.31 -4.50
CA GLU A 20 -0.23 4.21 -3.53
C GLU A 20 -1.22 3.09 -3.87
N LYS A 21 -2.40 3.43 -4.41
CA LYS A 21 -3.43 2.47 -4.81
C LYS A 21 -2.98 1.52 -5.92
N GLU A 22 -2.04 1.94 -6.77
CA GLU A 22 -1.54 1.16 -7.91
C GLU A 22 -0.35 0.28 -7.53
N MET A 23 0.30 0.54 -6.39
CA MET A 23 1.52 -0.14 -5.95
C MET A 23 1.36 -1.66 -5.85
N GLU A 24 0.34 -2.14 -5.15
CA GLU A 24 0.14 -3.57 -4.93
C GLU A 24 -0.31 -4.30 -6.22
N PRO A 25 -1.29 -3.79 -7.00
CA PRO A 25 -1.60 -4.35 -8.31
C PRO A 25 -0.39 -4.38 -9.27
N PHE A 26 0.49 -3.38 -9.19
CA PHE A 26 1.71 -3.29 -10.01
C PHE A 26 2.71 -4.38 -9.65
N ILE A 27 3.11 -4.46 -8.37
CA ILE A 27 4.06 -5.47 -7.90
C ILE A 27 3.54 -6.88 -8.17
N SER A 28 2.23 -7.12 -7.98
CA SER A 28 1.61 -8.42 -8.27
C SER A 28 1.70 -8.81 -9.75
N HIS A 29 1.62 -7.83 -10.66
CA HIS A 29 1.77 -8.06 -12.10
C HIS A 29 3.23 -8.31 -12.46
N ILE A 30 4.15 -7.44 -12.01
CA ILE A 30 5.60 -7.53 -12.26
C ILE A 30 6.15 -8.89 -11.85
N ARG A 31 5.75 -9.41 -10.68
CA ARG A 31 6.20 -10.73 -10.21
C ARG A 31 5.75 -11.92 -11.06
N LYS A 32 4.69 -11.76 -11.85
CA LYS A 32 4.10 -12.84 -12.68
C LYS A 32 4.45 -12.69 -14.15
N CYS A 33 4.68 -11.48 -14.62
CA CYS A 33 4.98 -11.17 -16.01
C CYS A 33 6.47 -10.92 -16.19
N HIS A 34 7.16 -11.88 -16.82
CA HIS A 34 8.60 -11.80 -17.06
C HIS A 34 8.98 -10.56 -17.90
N THR A 35 8.22 -10.25 -18.94
CA THR A 35 8.50 -9.10 -19.82
C THR A 35 8.45 -7.77 -19.07
N CYS A 36 7.40 -7.53 -18.29
CA CYS A 36 7.30 -6.28 -17.52
C CYS A 36 8.33 -6.23 -16.38
N HIS A 37 8.73 -7.38 -15.83
CA HIS A 37 9.81 -7.46 -14.85
C HIS A 37 11.16 -7.03 -15.45
N GLU A 38 11.55 -7.59 -16.60
CA GLU A 38 12.80 -7.22 -17.27
C GLU A 38 12.84 -5.74 -17.67
N GLU A 39 11.70 -5.21 -18.12
CA GLU A 39 11.59 -3.80 -18.46
C GLU A 39 11.78 -2.92 -17.21
N LEU A 40 11.05 -3.21 -16.13
CA LEU A 40 11.21 -2.49 -14.86
C LEU A 40 12.66 -2.56 -14.36
N GLU A 41 13.29 -3.73 -14.41
CA GLU A 41 14.67 -3.93 -13.98
C GLU A 41 15.64 -3.05 -14.77
N THR A 42 15.46 -2.99 -16.09
CA THR A 42 16.27 -2.13 -16.96
C THR A 42 16.16 -0.66 -16.54
N TYR A 43 14.94 -0.15 -16.37
CA TYR A 43 14.73 1.26 -15.96
C TYR A 43 15.23 1.53 -14.54
N PHE A 44 15.05 0.60 -13.61
CA PHE A 44 15.50 0.71 -12.24
C PHE A 44 17.04 0.80 -12.16
N ILE A 45 17.75 -0.07 -12.88
CA ILE A 45 19.21 -0.06 -12.97
C ILE A 45 19.70 1.26 -13.54
N VAL A 46 19.13 1.72 -14.66
CA VAL A 46 19.53 2.98 -15.29
C VAL A 46 19.33 4.16 -14.34
N ASN A 47 18.15 4.28 -13.71
CA ASN A 47 17.86 5.38 -12.80
C ASN A 47 18.78 5.36 -11.57
N ARG A 48 19.05 4.17 -11.03
CA ARG A 48 19.99 4.00 -9.90
C ARG A 48 21.40 4.39 -10.31
N ALA A 49 21.87 3.96 -11.49
CA ALA A 49 23.18 4.30 -12.03
C ALA A 49 23.33 5.82 -12.23
N MET A 50 22.29 6.50 -12.71
CA MET A 50 22.27 7.96 -12.81
C MET A 50 22.44 8.62 -11.43
N ALA A 51 21.72 8.14 -10.41
CA ALA A 51 21.88 8.63 -9.04
C ALA A 51 23.28 8.35 -8.45
N TYR A 52 23.92 7.22 -8.80
CA TYR A 52 25.30 6.89 -8.40
C TYR A 52 26.35 7.85 -8.98
N PHE A 53 26.11 8.46 -10.14
CA PHE A 53 27.02 9.47 -10.68
C PHE A 53 26.89 10.83 -9.98
N GLU A 54 25.77 11.08 -9.32
CA GLU A 54 25.52 12.32 -8.58
C GLU A 54 26.02 12.23 -7.13
N ASP A 55 25.90 11.06 -6.50
CA ASP A 55 26.35 10.79 -5.14
C ASP A 55 27.49 9.75 -5.15
N ASP A 56 28.72 10.15 -4.80
CA ASP A 56 29.93 9.31 -4.62
C ASP A 56 29.73 8.21 -3.55
N ALA A 57 28.87 7.22 -3.83
CA ALA A 57 28.47 6.19 -2.87
C ALA A 57 29.12 4.82 -3.22
N PRO A 58 29.81 4.18 -2.26
CA PRO A 58 30.41 2.87 -2.48
C PRO A 58 29.37 1.76 -2.36
N ASP A 59 29.55 0.71 -3.18
CA ASP A 59 28.83 -0.57 -3.21
C ASP A 59 27.39 -0.59 -3.78
N SER A 60 27.26 -1.05 -5.02
CA SER A 60 26.32 -2.16 -5.32
C SER A 60 26.60 -2.81 -6.69
N TYR A 61 27.31 -3.94 -6.68
CA TYR A 61 27.41 -4.81 -7.87
C TYR A 61 26.23 -5.80 -7.99
N ASN A 62 25.22 -5.70 -7.11
CA ASN A 62 24.02 -6.54 -7.14
C ASN A 62 22.75 -5.69 -7.24
N LEU A 63 22.59 -5.02 -8.38
CA LEU A 63 21.44 -4.16 -8.68
C LEU A 63 20.14 -4.96 -8.84
N THR A 64 20.20 -6.17 -9.40
CA THR A 64 19.06 -7.08 -9.49
C THR A 64 18.54 -7.45 -8.09
N GLY A 65 19.43 -7.79 -7.16
CA GLY A 65 19.04 -8.06 -5.78
C GLY A 65 18.55 -6.83 -5.02
N LEU A 66 18.84 -5.61 -5.49
CA LEU A 66 18.28 -4.38 -4.92
C LEU A 66 16.83 -4.16 -5.36
N LEU A 67 16.51 -4.45 -6.63
CA LEU A 67 15.14 -4.36 -7.12
C LEU A 67 14.22 -5.30 -6.35
N GLU A 68 14.58 -6.57 -6.19
CA GLU A 68 13.71 -7.54 -5.52
C GLU A 68 13.45 -7.12 -4.05
N ARG A 69 14.48 -6.65 -3.34
CA ARG A 69 14.32 -6.13 -1.98
C ARG A 69 13.44 -4.88 -1.92
N ASP A 70 13.54 -4.01 -2.90
CA ASP A 70 12.66 -2.83 -3.00
C ASP A 70 11.21 -3.25 -3.26
N LEU A 71 10.98 -4.17 -4.19
CA LEU A 71 9.65 -4.73 -4.47
C LEU A 71 9.05 -5.40 -3.23
N GLU A 72 9.80 -6.24 -2.53
CA GLU A 72 9.37 -6.89 -1.28
C GLU A 72 8.94 -5.87 -0.23
N LYS A 73 9.80 -4.88 0.02
CA LYS A 73 9.52 -3.83 1.01
C LYS A 73 8.28 -3.02 0.64
N LYS A 74 8.16 -2.61 -0.63
CA LYS A 74 7.00 -1.83 -1.12
C LYS A 74 5.71 -2.64 -1.06
N GLU A 75 5.78 -3.94 -1.30
CA GLU A 75 4.64 -4.86 -1.15
C GLU A 75 4.19 -4.97 0.32
N GLU A 76 5.12 -5.16 1.26
CA GLU A 76 4.83 -5.20 2.69
C GLU A 76 4.22 -3.90 3.20
N GLU A 77 4.80 -2.76 2.81
CA GLU A 77 4.28 -1.45 3.16
C GLU A 77 2.87 -1.22 2.60
N ALA A 78 2.61 -1.63 1.36
CA ALA A 78 1.30 -1.52 0.74
C ALA A 78 0.25 -2.39 1.45
N ARG A 79 0.61 -3.64 1.78
CA ARG A 79 -0.25 -4.55 2.56
C ARG A 79 -0.55 -3.99 3.94
N TYR A 80 0.47 -3.50 4.65
CA TYR A 80 0.31 -2.92 5.98
C TYR A 80 -0.56 -1.66 5.97
N ARG A 81 -0.37 -0.78 4.98
CA ARG A 81 -1.25 0.39 4.78
C ARG A 81 -2.69 -0.02 4.58
N ARG A 82 -2.98 -0.96 3.66
CA ARG A 82 -4.34 -1.45 3.41
C ARG A 82 -5.00 -2.04 4.65
N TYR A 83 -4.24 -2.82 5.43
CA TYR A 83 -4.72 -3.37 6.69
C TYR A 83 -5.11 -2.26 7.67
N LYS A 84 -4.24 -1.27 7.88
CA LYS A 84 -4.53 -0.12 8.76
C LYS A 84 -5.73 0.68 8.28
N ASP A 85 -5.80 0.99 7.00
CA ASP A 85 -6.91 1.71 6.40
C ASP A 85 -8.24 1.00 6.62
N THR A 86 -8.27 -0.31 6.35
CA THR A 86 -9.48 -1.13 6.54
C THR A 86 -9.85 -1.19 8.02
N PHE A 87 -8.87 -1.39 8.90
CA PHE A 87 -9.06 -1.42 10.35
C PHE A 87 -9.65 -0.10 10.87
N PHE A 88 -9.08 1.05 10.50
CA PHE A 88 -9.58 2.36 10.92
C PHE A 88 -10.97 2.65 10.37
N ARG A 89 -11.26 2.28 9.11
CA ARG A 89 -12.60 2.45 8.53
C ARG A 89 -13.65 1.64 9.31
N VAL A 90 -13.36 0.37 9.60
CA VAL A 90 -14.28 -0.50 10.37
C VAL A 90 -14.45 0.02 11.80
N LEU A 91 -13.36 0.40 12.46
CA LEU A 91 -13.38 0.98 13.81
C LEU A 91 -14.24 2.24 13.86
N MET A 92 -14.09 3.14 12.88
CA MET A 92 -14.90 4.36 12.77
C MET A 92 -16.38 4.06 12.56
N LEU A 93 -16.73 3.07 11.73
CA LEU A 93 -18.13 2.66 11.54
C LEU A 93 -18.75 2.13 12.84
N ILE A 94 -18.01 1.29 13.58
CA ILE A 94 -18.45 0.77 14.89
C ILE A 94 -18.65 1.92 15.89
N LEU A 95 -17.71 2.86 15.94
CA LEU A 95 -17.81 4.03 16.82
C LEU A 95 -19.05 4.87 16.51
N VAL A 96 -19.30 5.17 15.22
CA VAL A 96 -20.47 5.94 14.78
C VAL A 96 -21.76 5.21 15.14
N LEU A 97 -21.86 3.91 14.88
CA LEU A 97 -23.03 3.09 15.25
C LEU A 97 -23.26 3.12 16.76
N PHE A 98 -22.20 2.99 17.56
CA PHE A 98 -22.29 3.05 19.01
C PHE A 98 -22.79 4.40 19.52
N LEU A 99 -22.29 5.51 18.96
CA LEU A 99 -22.76 6.86 19.31
C LEU A 99 -24.23 7.08 18.95
N VAL A 100 -24.69 6.57 17.80
CA VAL A 100 -26.10 6.63 17.41
C VAL A 100 -26.98 5.84 18.38
N LEU A 101 -26.58 4.63 18.76
CA LEU A 101 -27.31 3.82 19.73
C LEU A 101 -27.39 4.50 21.11
N LEU A 102 -26.30 5.09 21.57
CA LEU A 102 -26.28 5.87 22.82
C LEU A 102 -27.23 7.07 22.76
N ALA A 103 -27.25 7.80 21.63
CA ALA A 103 -28.16 8.92 21.46
C ALA A 103 -29.62 8.46 21.48
N LEU A 104 -29.97 7.37 20.78
CA LEU A 104 -31.33 6.83 20.78
C LEU A 104 -31.78 6.35 22.18
N HIS A 105 -30.87 5.76 22.96
CA HIS A 105 -31.12 5.42 24.35
C HIS A 105 -31.32 6.68 25.23
N TYR A 106 -30.49 7.71 25.04
CA TYR A 106 -30.61 8.98 25.77
C TYR A 106 -31.95 9.69 25.52
N PHE A 107 -32.47 9.64 24.28
CA PHE A 107 -33.77 10.21 23.94
C PHE A 107 -34.97 9.35 24.39
N GLU A 108 -34.74 8.28 25.18
CA GLU A 108 -35.77 7.33 25.64
C GLU A 108 -36.57 6.67 24.49
N VAL A 109 -36.05 6.74 23.26
CA VAL A 109 -36.68 6.12 22.08
C VAL A 109 -36.52 4.59 22.10
N ILE A 110 -35.50 4.09 22.81
CA ILE A 110 -35.22 2.66 23.00
C ILE A 110 -35.00 2.39 24.49
N GLU A 111 -35.93 1.70 25.15
CA GLU A 111 -35.65 1.07 26.45
C GLU A 111 -34.73 -0.14 26.23
N LEU A 112 -33.47 -0.06 26.66
CA LEU A 112 -32.53 -1.19 26.63
C LEU A 112 -32.67 -2.00 27.94
N PRO A 113 -33.41 -3.12 27.97
CA PRO A 113 -33.74 -3.80 29.23
C PRO A 113 -32.52 -4.44 29.89
N TRP A 114 -31.48 -4.75 29.11
CA TRP A 114 -30.25 -5.42 29.57
C TRP A 114 -29.28 -4.53 30.35
N LEU A 115 -29.45 -3.20 30.35
CA LEU A 115 -28.58 -2.26 31.09
C LEU A 115 -29.01 -2.09 32.55
N LYS A 116 -30.23 -2.51 32.89
CA LYS A 116 -30.81 -2.39 34.24
C LYS A 116 -30.20 -3.37 35.27
N GLY A 117 -29.36 -4.32 34.83
CA GLY A 117 -28.74 -5.33 35.70
C GLY A 117 -27.24 -5.17 35.95
N LEU A 118 -26.60 -4.14 35.39
CA LEU A 118 -25.13 -3.93 35.48
C LEU A 118 -24.73 -2.70 36.33
N LEU A 119 -25.70 -1.95 36.86
CA LEU A 119 -25.49 -0.81 37.75
C LEU A 119 -25.87 -1.17 39.19
#